data_AF-A0A672ZYW2-F1
#
_entry.id   AF-A0A672ZYW2-F1
#
_cell.length_a   1.000
_cell.length_b   1.000
_cell.length_c   1.000
_cell.angle_alpha   90.00
_cell.angle_beta   90.00
_cell.angle_gamma   90.00
#
_symmetry.space_group_name_H-M   'P 1'
#
loop_
_entity.id
_entity.type
_entity.pdbx_description
1 polymer ?
#
loop_
_entity_poly.entity_id
_entity_poly.type
_entity_poly.pdbx_seq_one_letter_code
_entity_poly.pdbx_strand_id
1 'polypeptide(L)'
;ILHVPDTSDYPARPELFKFRGVWMTHLFTDNWEKIVDFQARPDDIFIMSYPRSGNTWVSHTTDMLCFGQKFPERDTSVYFHNRVPILEVACDNALTIGTDMIEKLTTSPRIIKCHLPVQLLPKSVYLSLLQIVYVARNAKDNVVSLFHYERMTKILPEPGDWSSYLQRFMQGKMVFGSWYDHVNGWWEKKNTYSNIHYMFYEDLIEVKISVFFQDTDREIDALCCFLGLSPSAEEKELVRRKVRFDEMKENDKVNHSTFKLMDFNISTFIRKGKVADWKNHFTVAQSEEFDEDYKKKMKGSTLKFKHE
;
A
#
# COMPACT_ATOMS: atom_id res chain seq x y z
N ILE A 1 -3.33 -6.99 -35.96
CA ILE A 1 -2.35 -7.89 -35.32
C ILE A 1 -1.70 -7.06 -34.22
N LEU A 2 -2.10 -7.26 -32.97
CA LEU A 2 -1.54 -6.54 -31.82
C LEU A 2 -0.11 -7.03 -31.64
N HIS A 3 0.86 -6.14 -31.81
CA HIS A 3 2.25 -6.41 -31.52
C HIS A 3 2.36 -6.64 -30.01
N VAL A 4 2.51 -7.91 -29.60
CA VAL A 4 3.02 -8.23 -28.27
C VAL A 4 4.44 -7.65 -28.24
N PRO A 5 4.78 -6.74 -27.31
CA PRO A 5 6.14 -6.22 -27.21
C PRO A 5 7.09 -7.39 -26.97
N ASP A 6 8.18 -7.41 -27.72
CA ASP A 6 9.22 -8.40 -27.59
C ASP A 6 9.80 -8.36 -26.16
N THR A 7 10.05 -9.53 -25.57
CA THR A 7 10.50 -9.64 -24.17
C THR A 7 11.86 -9.01 -23.90
N SER A 8 12.55 -8.57 -24.96
CA SER A 8 13.84 -7.86 -24.97
C SER A 8 13.76 -6.37 -24.58
N ASP A 9 12.55 -5.77 -24.52
CA ASP A 9 12.37 -4.33 -24.19
C ASP A 9 12.13 -4.04 -22.69
N TYR A 10 12.14 -5.05 -21.82
CA TYR A 10 11.94 -4.85 -20.38
C TYR A 10 13.28 -4.80 -19.63
N PRO A 11 13.48 -3.80 -18.73
CA PRO A 11 14.69 -3.72 -17.94
C PRO A 11 14.83 -4.97 -17.05
N ALA A 12 16.08 -5.36 -16.79
CA ALA A 12 16.39 -6.40 -15.82
C ALA A 12 15.73 -6.07 -14.47
N ARG A 13 15.21 -7.09 -13.78
CA ARG A 13 14.66 -6.91 -12.44
C ARG A 13 15.76 -6.39 -11.50
N PRO A 14 15.45 -5.42 -10.62
CA PRO A 14 16.45 -4.84 -9.74
C PRO A 14 16.91 -5.82 -8.67
N GLU A 15 18.16 -5.67 -8.23
CA GLU A 15 18.73 -6.44 -7.13
C GLU A 15 18.48 -5.77 -5.78
N LEU A 16 18.37 -6.59 -4.73
CA LEU A 16 18.27 -6.12 -3.35
C LEU A 16 19.65 -5.74 -2.81
N PHE A 17 19.72 -4.62 -2.11
CA PHE A 17 20.89 -4.26 -1.32
C PHE A 17 20.48 -3.61 0.00
N LYS A 18 21.42 -3.54 0.95
CA LYS A 18 21.19 -2.85 2.24
C LYS A 18 21.42 -1.36 2.09
N PHE A 19 20.34 -0.59 2.19
CA PHE A 19 20.36 0.87 2.22
C PHE A 19 19.95 1.35 3.61
N ARG A 20 20.87 2.02 4.33
CA ARG A 20 20.61 2.56 5.69
C ARG A 20 20.00 1.51 6.64
N GLY A 21 20.47 0.27 6.55
CA GLY A 21 19.99 -0.85 7.38
C GLY A 21 18.71 -1.54 6.89
N VAL A 22 18.07 -1.06 5.82
CA VAL A 22 16.84 -1.61 5.24
C VAL A 22 17.14 -2.23 3.88
N TRP A 23 16.53 -3.36 3.56
CA TRP A 23 16.63 -3.95 2.22
C TRP A 23 15.79 -3.15 1.23
N MET A 24 16.44 -2.67 0.17
CA MET A 24 15.86 -1.75 -0.82
C MET A 24 16.37 -2.11 -2.23
N THR A 25 15.86 -1.39 -3.23
CA THR A 25 16.37 -1.41 -4.60
C THR A 25 16.65 0.01 -5.07
N HIS A 26 17.46 0.13 -6.12
CA HIS A 26 17.82 1.41 -6.74
C HIS A 26 16.59 2.23 -7.18
N LEU A 27 15.49 1.55 -7.53
CA LEU A 27 14.22 2.20 -7.86
C LEU A 27 13.72 3.18 -6.77
N PHE A 28 14.02 2.89 -5.51
CA PHE A 28 13.54 3.64 -4.35
C PHE A 28 14.65 4.42 -3.62
N THR A 29 15.89 4.34 -4.09
CA THR A 29 17.06 4.94 -3.41
C THR A 29 17.90 5.82 -4.32
N ASP A 30 17.79 5.67 -5.63
CA ASP A 30 18.39 6.62 -6.56
C ASP A 30 17.74 8.00 -6.32
N ASN A 31 18.48 9.10 -6.39
CA ASN A 31 17.94 10.43 -6.05
C ASN A 31 17.31 10.54 -4.64
N TRP A 32 17.78 9.75 -3.67
CA TRP A 32 17.28 9.78 -2.28
C TRP A 32 17.32 11.17 -1.63
N GLU A 33 18.22 12.05 -2.07
CA GLU A 33 18.29 13.45 -1.61
C GLU A 33 16.96 14.18 -1.80
N LYS A 34 16.27 14.00 -2.94
CA LYS A 34 14.93 14.57 -3.17
C LYS A 34 13.90 14.07 -2.16
N ILE A 35 14.00 12.80 -1.74
CA ILE A 35 13.12 12.24 -0.71
C ILE A 35 13.42 12.89 0.64
N VAL A 36 14.70 12.99 1.01
CA VAL A 36 15.14 13.61 2.27
C VAL A 36 14.70 15.08 2.35
N ASP A 37 14.84 15.81 1.25
CA ASP A 37 14.54 17.23 1.14
C ASP A 37 13.07 17.52 0.83
N PHE A 38 12.24 16.49 0.66
CA PHE A 38 10.82 16.63 0.36
C PHE A 38 10.14 17.57 1.36
N GLN A 39 9.44 18.59 0.86
CA GLN A 39 8.70 19.55 1.67
C GLN A 39 7.21 19.19 1.69
N ALA A 40 6.77 18.66 2.81
CA ALA A 40 5.37 18.34 3.03
C ALA A 40 4.55 19.61 3.35
N ARG A 41 3.36 19.73 2.75
CA ARG A 41 2.42 20.83 3.01
C ARG A 41 1.58 20.50 4.24
N PRO A 42 1.16 21.49 5.06
CA PRO A 42 0.40 21.25 6.29
C PRO A 42 -0.91 20.46 6.10
N ASP A 43 -1.49 20.48 4.90
CA ASP A 43 -2.71 19.77 4.54
C ASP A 43 -2.46 18.46 3.77
N ASP A 44 -1.21 18.01 3.63
CA ASP A 44 -0.93 16.72 3.00
C ASP A 44 -1.48 15.56 3.85
N ILE A 45 -2.05 14.57 3.17
CA ILE A 45 -2.51 13.31 3.77
C ILE A 45 -1.60 12.17 3.28
N PHE A 46 -0.91 11.53 4.22
CA PHE A 46 -0.04 10.39 3.92
C PHE A 46 -0.74 9.07 4.18
N ILE A 47 -0.88 8.23 3.14
CA ILE A 47 -1.36 6.86 3.26
C ILE A 47 -0.16 5.92 3.25
N MET A 48 0.22 5.49 4.45
CA MET A 48 1.37 4.64 4.73
C MET A 48 0.96 3.17 4.82
N SER A 49 1.84 2.26 4.41
CA SER A 49 1.64 0.82 4.67
C SER A 49 2.89 0.02 4.30
N TYR A 50 3.10 -1.14 4.90
CA TYR A 50 3.92 -2.16 4.25
C TYR A 50 3.25 -2.58 2.92
N PRO A 51 4.00 -2.83 1.83
CA PRO A 51 3.41 -3.17 0.54
C PRO A 51 2.34 -4.27 0.65
N ARG A 52 1.27 -4.15 -0.15
CA ARG A 52 0.17 -5.13 -0.25
C ARG A 52 -0.72 -5.26 0.99
N SER A 53 -0.74 -4.23 1.85
CA SER A 53 -1.60 -4.17 3.04
C SER A 53 -2.92 -3.40 2.84
N GLY A 54 -3.30 -3.02 1.62
CA GLY A 54 -4.56 -2.29 1.36
C GLY A 54 -4.41 -0.81 1.03
N ASN A 55 -3.17 -0.34 0.80
CA ASN A 55 -2.88 1.06 0.46
C ASN A 55 -3.73 1.63 -0.68
N THR A 56 -3.89 0.90 -1.79
CA THR A 56 -4.72 1.33 -2.93
C THR A 56 -6.17 1.55 -2.52
N TRP A 57 -6.71 0.68 -1.66
CA TRP A 57 -8.09 0.78 -1.19
C TRP A 57 -8.28 2.04 -0.35
N VAL A 58 -7.50 2.20 0.71
CA VAL A 58 -7.62 3.37 1.61
C VAL A 58 -7.29 4.68 0.90
N SER A 59 -6.31 4.66 -0.01
CA SER A 59 -6.01 5.82 -0.86
C SER A 59 -7.17 6.19 -1.77
N HIS A 60 -7.86 5.20 -2.35
CA HIS A 60 -9.00 5.45 -3.24
C HIS A 60 -10.22 5.93 -2.45
N THR A 61 -10.48 5.34 -1.27
CA THR A 61 -11.47 5.84 -0.32
C THR A 61 -11.20 7.29 0.05
N THR A 62 -9.95 7.63 0.39
CA THR A 62 -9.57 9.01 0.75
C THR A 62 -9.73 9.97 -0.44
N ASP A 63 -9.30 9.60 -1.66
CA ASP A 63 -9.48 10.43 -2.86
C ASP A 63 -10.96 10.65 -3.18
N MET A 64 -11.81 9.62 -3.03
CA MET A 64 -13.26 9.75 -3.22
C MET A 64 -13.91 10.63 -2.14
N LEU A 65 -13.47 10.53 -0.88
CA LEU A 65 -13.97 11.38 0.21
C LEU A 65 -13.58 12.85 0.03
N CYS A 66 -12.35 13.14 -0.43
CA CYS A 66 -11.88 14.52 -0.61
C CYS A 66 -12.38 15.14 -1.92
N PHE A 67 -12.55 14.35 -2.98
CA PHE A 67 -12.71 14.87 -4.35
C PHE A 67 -13.88 14.29 -5.14
N GLY A 68 -14.52 13.23 -4.66
CA GLY A 68 -15.54 12.49 -5.43
C GLY A 68 -16.73 13.34 -5.84
N GLN A 69 -17.17 14.27 -4.98
CA GLN A 69 -18.26 15.21 -5.31
C GLN A 69 -17.75 16.43 -6.10
N LYS A 70 -16.56 16.96 -5.75
CA LYS A 70 -16.00 18.16 -6.35
C LYS A 70 -15.52 17.94 -7.79
N PHE A 71 -15.02 16.74 -8.07
CA PHE A 71 -14.44 16.35 -9.35
C PHE A 71 -14.88 14.92 -9.73
N PRO A 72 -16.16 14.68 -10.05
CA PRO A 72 -16.70 13.34 -10.25
C PRO A 72 -16.02 12.56 -11.41
N GLU A 73 -15.60 13.28 -12.45
CA GLU A 73 -14.89 12.72 -13.60
C GLU A 73 -13.48 12.23 -13.26
N ARG A 74 -12.92 12.64 -12.10
CA ARG A 74 -11.55 12.29 -11.71
C ARG A 74 -11.36 10.78 -11.59
N ASP A 75 -12.40 10.06 -11.15
CA ASP A 75 -12.36 8.60 -10.99
C ASP A 75 -12.38 7.83 -12.31
N THR A 76 -12.91 8.42 -13.37
CA THR A 76 -13.09 7.80 -14.69
C THR A 76 -12.08 8.29 -15.73
N SER A 77 -11.47 9.47 -15.52
CA SER A 77 -10.59 10.11 -16.51
C SER A 77 -9.10 10.11 -16.11
N VAL A 78 -8.76 10.06 -14.82
CA VAL A 78 -7.37 10.20 -14.34
C VAL A 78 -6.87 8.90 -13.71
N TYR A 79 -5.77 8.37 -14.25
CA TYR A 79 -5.10 7.21 -13.67
C TYR A 79 -4.68 7.45 -12.21
N PHE A 80 -4.85 6.44 -11.38
CA PHE A 80 -4.71 6.55 -9.94
C PHE A 80 -3.31 6.97 -9.48
N HIS A 81 -2.26 6.58 -10.19
CA HIS A 81 -0.89 7.03 -9.88
C HIS A 81 -0.69 8.54 -10.09
N ASN A 82 -1.49 9.19 -10.95
CA ASN A 82 -1.50 10.64 -11.13
C ASN A 82 -2.42 11.35 -10.12
N ARG A 83 -3.31 10.60 -9.45
CA ARG A 83 -4.19 11.12 -8.39
C ARG A 83 -3.52 11.06 -7.03
N VAL A 84 -2.87 9.94 -6.75
CA VAL A 84 -2.24 9.60 -5.48
C VAL A 84 -0.85 8.99 -5.76
N PRO A 85 0.17 9.85 -6.01
CA PRO A 85 1.53 9.40 -6.31
C PRO A 85 2.19 8.70 -5.12
N ILE A 86 3.23 7.90 -5.41
CA ILE A 86 4.05 7.23 -4.40
C ILE A 86 5.31 8.05 -4.19
N LEU A 87 5.56 8.51 -2.95
CA LEU A 87 6.66 9.42 -2.62
C LEU A 87 8.02 8.84 -3.02
N GLU A 88 8.30 7.60 -2.62
CA GLU A 88 9.63 7.00 -2.68
C GLU A 88 10.04 6.47 -4.06
N VAL A 89 9.24 6.65 -5.12
CA VAL A 89 9.68 6.29 -6.48
C VAL A 89 10.73 7.31 -6.93
N ALA A 90 11.96 6.86 -7.13
CA ALA A 90 13.10 7.77 -7.19
C ALA A 90 13.99 7.58 -8.43
N CYS A 91 13.68 6.58 -9.27
CA CYS A 91 14.38 6.29 -10.52
C CYS A 91 13.54 6.67 -11.76
N ASP A 92 14.11 7.49 -12.64
CA ASP A 92 13.47 8.04 -13.86
C ASP A 92 13.47 7.05 -15.05
N ASN A 93 14.35 6.03 -15.02
CA ASN A 93 14.62 5.18 -16.18
C ASN A 93 13.44 4.28 -16.62
N ALA A 94 12.32 4.29 -15.90
CA ALA A 94 11.08 3.64 -16.31
C ALA A 94 9.80 4.24 -15.70
N LEU A 95 9.92 5.19 -14.76
CA LEU A 95 8.81 5.76 -13.99
C LEU A 95 9.06 7.23 -13.69
N THR A 96 8.00 8.02 -13.64
CA THR A 96 8.12 9.41 -13.17
C THR A 96 8.51 9.44 -11.69
N ILE A 97 9.47 10.28 -11.33
CA ILE A 97 9.91 10.52 -9.95
C ILE A 97 8.71 10.96 -9.09
N GLY A 98 8.51 10.29 -7.97
CA GLY A 98 7.38 10.47 -7.05
C GLY A 98 7.26 11.89 -6.51
N THR A 99 8.37 12.48 -6.06
CA THR A 99 8.41 13.88 -5.58
C THR A 99 7.92 14.85 -6.65
N ASP A 100 8.38 14.66 -7.89
CA ASP A 100 8.04 15.55 -9.02
C ASP A 100 6.56 15.40 -9.40
N MET A 101 5.99 14.20 -9.28
CA MET A 101 4.54 13.98 -9.44
C MET A 101 3.74 14.69 -8.35
N ILE A 102 4.19 14.62 -7.10
CA ILE A 102 3.52 15.23 -5.95
C ILE A 102 3.55 16.76 -6.03
N GLU A 103 4.64 17.35 -6.52
CA GLU A 103 4.73 18.80 -6.75
C GLU A 103 3.78 19.30 -7.84
N LYS A 104 3.54 18.48 -8.87
CA LYS A 104 2.63 18.80 -9.99
C LYS A 104 1.15 18.64 -9.63
N LEU A 105 0.81 18.09 -8.46
CA LEU A 105 -0.58 17.98 -8.03
C LEU A 105 -1.19 19.36 -7.80
N THR A 106 -2.29 19.63 -8.51
CA THR A 106 -3.05 20.89 -8.41
C THR A 106 -4.16 20.82 -7.36
N THR A 107 -4.39 19.66 -6.75
CA THR A 107 -5.39 19.45 -5.70
C THR A 107 -4.82 19.71 -4.31
N SER A 108 -5.63 20.31 -3.43
CA SER A 108 -5.42 20.39 -1.98
C SER A 108 -6.62 19.76 -1.28
N PRO A 109 -6.44 18.87 -0.29
CA PRO A 109 -5.15 18.33 0.18
C PRO A 109 -4.43 17.46 -0.87
N ARG A 110 -3.11 17.28 -0.78
CA ARG A 110 -2.44 16.23 -1.59
C ARG A 110 -2.55 14.91 -0.85
N ILE A 111 -2.96 13.86 -1.54
CA ILE A 111 -2.97 12.50 -0.99
C ILE A 111 -1.74 11.78 -1.54
N ILE A 112 -0.89 11.30 -0.64
CA ILE A 112 0.44 10.75 -0.98
C ILE A 112 0.54 9.34 -0.42
N LYS A 113 0.95 8.39 -1.27
CA LYS A 113 1.28 7.03 -0.82
C LYS A 113 2.72 6.95 -0.40
N CYS A 114 3.00 6.12 0.59
CA CYS A 114 4.37 5.79 0.93
C CYS A 114 4.49 4.43 1.61
N HIS A 115 5.58 3.73 1.33
CA HIS A 115 5.94 2.43 1.91
C HIS A 115 7.23 2.48 2.74
N LEU A 116 7.75 3.68 3.02
CA LEU A 116 8.96 3.83 3.82
C LEU A 116 8.71 3.41 5.28
N PRO A 117 9.65 2.68 5.88
CA PRO A 117 9.61 2.45 7.32
C PRO A 117 9.88 3.77 8.07
N VAL A 118 9.42 3.85 9.32
CA VAL A 118 9.42 5.08 10.14
C VAL A 118 10.76 5.83 10.12
N GLN A 119 11.87 5.10 10.20
CA GLN A 119 13.23 5.66 10.24
C GLN A 119 13.71 6.28 8.93
N LEU A 120 13.04 6.00 7.80
CA LEU A 120 13.39 6.53 6.49
C LEU A 120 12.42 7.62 6.01
N LEU A 121 11.33 7.89 6.73
CA LEU A 121 10.36 8.92 6.34
C LEU A 121 10.99 10.33 6.46
N PRO A 122 10.73 11.25 5.51
CA PRO A 122 11.26 12.61 5.56
C PRO A 122 10.84 13.35 6.82
N LYS A 123 11.76 14.12 7.43
CA LYS A 123 11.50 14.81 8.70
C LYS A 123 10.37 15.85 8.60
N SER A 124 10.22 16.49 7.45
CA SER A 124 9.17 17.47 7.17
C SER A 124 7.76 16.90 7.42
N VAL A 125 7.56 15.60 7.15
CA VAL A 125 6.28 14.92 7.35
C VAL A 125 5.86 14.93 8.82
N TYR A 126 6.80 14.71 9.74
CA TYR A 126 6.53 14.74 11.17
C TYR A 126 6.47 16.17 11.74
N LEU A 127 7.28 17.09 11.21
CA LEU A 127 7.33 18.47 11.72
C LEU A 127 6.06 19.26 11.40
N SER A 128 5.40 18.96 10.27
CA SER A 128 4.18 19.65 9.84
C SER A 128 2.90 19.15 10.53
N LEU A 129 3.00 18.26 11.53
CA LEU A 129 1.85 17.67 12.25
C LEU A 129 0.81 17.04 11.31
N LEU A 130 1.26 16.47 10.19
CA LEU A 130 0.40 15.88 9.17
C LEU A 130 -0.41 14.69 9.67
N GLN A 131 -1.56 14.52 9.01
CA GLN A 131 -2.40 13.35 9.14
C GLN A 131 -1.77 12.18 8.39
N ILE A 132 -1.38 11.15 9.14
CA ILE A 132 -0.86 9.90 8.60
C ILE A 132 -1.91 8.82 8.82
N VAL A 133 -2.34 8.16 7.75
CA VAL A 133 -3.15 6.94 7.80
C VAL A 133 -2.25 5.76 7.51
N TYR A 134 -2.00 4.91 8.51
CA TYR A 134 -1.24 3.68 8.34
C TYR A 134 -2.18 2.49 8.21
N VAL A 135 -1.98 1.67 7.18
CA VAL A 135 -2.78 0.45 6.95
C VAL A 135 -1.91 -0.78 7.12
N ALA A 136 -2.28 -1.63 8.08
CA ALA A 136 -1.63 -2.91 8.33
C ALA A 136 -2.49 -4.07 7.82
N ARG A 137 -1.86 -5.20 7.52
CA ARG A 137 -2.53 -6.44 7.13
C ARG A 137 -1.78 -7.61 7.75
N ASN A 138 -2.50 -8.66 8.12
CA ASN A 138 -1.90 -9.87 8.66
C ASN A 138 -0.79 -10.41 7.75
N ALA A 139 0.29 -10.87 8.37
CA ALA A 139 1.53 -11.18 7.66
C ALA A 139 1.37 -12.33 6.64
N LYS A 140 0.53 -13.34 6.94
CA LYS A 140 0.33 -14.51 6.08
C LYS A 140 -0.37 -14.16 4.77
N ASP A 141 -1.46 -13.39 4.82
CA ASP A 141 -2.08 -12.89 3.59
C ASP A 141 -1.22 -11.84 2.88
N ASN A 142 -0.47 -11.03 3.64
CA ASN A 142 0.43 -10.04 3.08
C ASN A 142 1.51 -10.71 2.21
N VAL A 143 2.23 -11.71 2.73
CA VAL A 143 3.31 -12.39 1.98
C VAL A 143 2.79 -13.11 0.73
N VAL A 144 1.61 -13.73 0.79
CA VAL A 144 0.96 -14.33 -0.39
C VAL A 144 0.64 -13.26 -1.42
N SER A 145 0.07 -12.13 -0.99
CA SER A 145 -0.25 -11.06 -1.92
C SER A 145 0.99 -10.40 -2.51
N LEU A 146 2.10 -10.35 -1.76
CA LEU A 146 3.38 -9.79 -2.22
C LEU A 146 4.07 -10.73 -3.20
N PHE A 147 4.04 -12.05 -2.95
CA PHE A 147 4.56 -13.05 -3.88
C PHE A 147 3.91 -12.95 -5.26
N HIS A 148 2.59 -12.90 -5.32
CA HIS A 148 1.87 -12.74 -6.59
C HIS A 148 2.13 -11.39 -7.26
N TYR A 149 2.31 -10.33 -6.48
CA TYR A 149 2.65 -9.02 -7.00
C TYR A 149 4.05 -8.98 -7.60
N GLU A 150 5.06 -9.51 -6.90
CA GLU A 150 6.44 -9.60 -7.39
C GLU A 150 6.55 -10.47 -8.65
N ARG A 151 5.73 -11.51 -8.77
CA ARG A 151 5.68 -12.34 -9.99
C ARG A 151 5.22 -11.56 -11.22
N MET A 152 4.25 -10.66 -11.06
CA MET A 152 3.69 -9.90 -12.19
C MET A 152 4.42 -8.59 -12.47
N THR A 153 4.98 -7.90 -11.45
CA THR A 153 5.68 -6.63 -11.67
C THR A 153 7.17 -6.81 -11.89
N LYS A 154 7.75 -6.09 -12.86
CA LYS A 154 9.21 -6.09 -13.15
C LYS A 154 10.01 -5.08 -12.32
N ILE A 155 9.32 -4.21 -11.57
CA ILE A 155 9.95 -3.14 -10.77
C ILE A 155 10.56 -3.66 -9.45
N LEU A 156 10.33 -4.94 -9.14
CA LEU A 156 10.80 -5.60 -7.93
C LEU A 156 11.72 -6.78 -8.29
N PRO A 157 12.56 -7.21 -7.33
CA PRO A 157 13.43 -8.37 -7.50
C PRO A 157 12.66 -9.63 -7.93
N GLU A 158 13.37 -10.60 -8.49
CA GLU A 158 12.75 -11.87 -8.89
C GLU A 158 12.25 -12.61 -7.64
N PRO A 159 10.95 -12.99 -7.57
CA PRO A 159 10.41 -13.69 -6.41
C PRO A 159 11.00 -15.10 -6.21
N GLY A 160 11.34 -15.81 -7.28
CA GLY A 160 11.71 -17.23 -7.20
C GLY A 160 10.51 -18.13 -6.88
N ASP A 161 10.77 -19.31 -6.30
CA ASP A 161 9.71 -20.22 -5.85
C ASP A 161 9.10 -19.79 -4.51
N TRP A 162 7.90 -20.31 -4.22
CA TRP A 162 7.14 -19.95 -3.02
C TRP A 162 7.89 -20.21 -1.71
N SER A 163 8.55 -21.37 -1.58
CA SER A 163 9.23 -21.76 -0.35
C SER A 163 10.42 -20.84 -0.07
N SER A 164 11.25 -20.59 -1.08
CA SER A 164 12.37 -19.64 -0.98
C SER A 164 11.89 -18.21 -0.69
N TYR A 165 10.77 -17.81 -1.31
CA TYR A 165 10.16 -16.50 -1.09
C TYR A 165 9.67 -16.30 0.35
N LEU A 166 8.97 -17.30 0.90
CA LEU A 166 8.48 -17.26 2.28
C LEU A 166 9.63 -17.15 3.28
N GLN A 167 10.71 -17.90 3.07
CA GLN A 167 11.92 -17.82 3.89
C GLN A 167 12.58 -16.44 3.80
N ARG A 168 12.67 -15.87 2.59
CA ARG A 168 13.18 -14.51 2.36
C ARG A 168 12.34 -13.46 3.10
N PHE A 169 11.02 -13.63 3.12
CA PHE A 169 10.10 -12.77 3.86
C PHE A 169 10.30 -12.86 5.39
N MET A 170 10.37 -14.07 5.95
CA MET A 170 10.61 -14.27 7.40
C MET A 170 11.97 -13.70 7.85
N GLN A 171 12.98 -13.77 6.99
CA GLN A 171 14.30 -13.16 7.21
C GLN A 171 14.30 -11.62 7.07
N GLY A 172 13.19 -11.02 6.64
CA GLY A 172 13.06 -9.58 6.39
C GLY A 172 13.86 -9.07 5.18
N LYS A 173 14.26 -9.96 4.26
CA LYS A 173 15.01 -9.63 3.03
C LYS A 173 14.06 -9.24 1.90
N MET A 174 13.19 -8.27 2.18
CA MET A 174 12.19 -7.75 1.24
C MET A 174 12.48 -6.27 0.95
N VAL A 175 11.98 -5.75 -0.17
CA VAL A 175 11.99 -4.30 -0.37
C VAL A 175 11.19 -3.64 0.76
N PHE A 176 11.72 -2.57 1.35
CA PHE A 176 11.26 -1.93 2.59
C PHE A 176 11.50 -2.73 3.87
N GLY A 177 12.27 -3.83 3.78
CA GLY A 177 12.76 -4.59 4.92
C GLY A 177 11.75 -5.57 5.53
N SER A 178 11.91 -5.80 6.84
CA SER A 178 11.09 -6.72 7.62
C SER A 178 9.65 -6.22 7.77
N TRP A 179 8.66 -7.04 7.41
CA TRP A 179 7.25 -6.75 7.70
C TRP A 179 7.06 -6.51 9.21
N TYR A 180 7.69 -7.32 10.06
CA TYR A 180 7.60 -7.23 11.52
C TYR A 180 8.06 -5.87 12.03
N ASP A 181 9.24 -5.44 11.59
CA ASP A 181 9.85 -4.19 12.04
C ASP A 181 9.06 -3.00 11.49
N HIS A 182 8.53 -3.12 10.26
CA HIS A 182 7.75 -2.08 9.63
C HIS A 182 6.43 -1.84 10.38
N VAL A 183 5.63 -2.89 10.63
CA VAL A 183 4.33 -2.73 11.32
C VAL A 183 4.49 -2.30 12.77
N ASN A 184 5.50 -2.85 13.48
CA ASN A 184 5.78 -2.48 14.87
C ASN A 184 6.33 -1.05 14.96
N GLY A 185 7.26 -0.66 14.09
CA GLY A 185 7.82 0.70 14.10
C GLY A 185 6.73 1.75 13.94
N TRP A 186 5.80 1.55 12.99
CA TRP A 186 4.65 2.45 12.81
C TRP A 186 3.66 2.41 13.97
N TRP A 187 3.46 1.26 14.60
CA TRP A 187 2.61 1.12 15.78
C TRP A 187 3.19 1.83 17.00
N GLU A 188 4.49 1.68 17.25
CA GLU A 188 5.21 2.40 18.30
C GLU A 188 5.22 3.90 18.04
N LYS A 189 5.39 4.31 16.76
CA LYS A 189 5.39 5.72 16.37
C LYS A 189 4.09 6.41 16.76
N LYS A 190 2.94 5.73 16.65
CA LYS A 190 1.63 6.22 17.10
C LYS A 190 1.60 6.68 18.56
N ASN A 191 2.43 6.09 19.44
CA ASN A 191 2.52 6.49 20.85
C ASN A 191 3.30 7.81 21.05
N THR A 192 4.15 8.18 20.10
CA THR A 192 5.00 9.39 20.16
C THR A 192 4.53 10.50 19.24
N TYR A 193 3.67 10.18 18.28
CA TYR A 193 3.14 11.10 17.29
C TYR A 193 1.62 10.92 17.20
N SER A 194 0.88 11.93 17.65
CA SER A 194 -0.57 11.85 17.87
C SER A 194 -1.39 11.73 16.58
N ASN A 195 -0.85 12.18 15.44
CA ASN A 195 -1.60 12.30 14.19
C ASN A 195 -1.37 11.07 13.28
N ILE A 196 -1.42 9.87 13.86
CA ILE A 196 -1.44 8.60 13.12
C ILE A 196 -2.74 7.85 13.39
N HIS A 197 -3.54 7.65 12.34
CA HIS A 197 -4.66 6.72 12.32
C HIS A 197 -4.19 5.37 11.81
N TYR A 198 -4.29 4.33 12.64
CA TYR A 198 -3.78 2.99 12.34
C TYR A 198 -4.96 2.06 12.09
N MET A 199 -5.08 1.58 10.86
CA MET A 199 -6.18 0.75 10.37
C MET A 199 -5.68 -0.67 10.08
N PHE A 200 -6.59 -1.64 10.13
CA PHE A 200 -6.33 -3.03 9.74
C PHE A 200 -7.13 -3.38 8.49
N TYR A 201 -6.47 -3.99 7.52
CA TYR A 201 -7.08 -4.46 6.27
C TYR A 201 -8.23 -5.43 6.53
N GLU A 202 -8.13 -6.23 7.58
CA GLU A 202 -9.13 -7.21 7.97
C GLU A 202 -10.45 -6.53 8.35
N ASP A 203 -10.38 -5.44 9.11
CA ASP A 203 -11.55 -4.63 9.48
C ASP A 203 -12.17 -3.94 8.25
N LEU A 204 -11.34 -3.56 7.27
CA LEU A 204 -11.81 -3.05 5.98
C LEU A 204 -12.54 -4.11 5.14
N ILE A 205 -12.20 -5.40 5.26
CA ILE A 205 -12.82 -6.48 4.49
C ILE A 205 -14.14 -6.95 5.09
N GLU A 206 -14.28 -6.95 6.42
CA GLU A 206 -15.50 -7.39 7.12
C GLU A 206 -16.76 -6.61 6.68
N VAL A 207 -16.55 -5.43 6.11
CA VAL A 207 -17.46 -4.61 5.27
C VAL A 207 -18.21 -5.38 4.15
N LYS A 208 -17.73 -6.54 3.72
CA LYS A 208 -18.35 -7.36 2.65
C LYS A 208 -19.39 -8.37 3.13
N ILE A 209 -19.42 -8.72 4.43
CA ILE A 209 -20.12 -9.93 4.89
C ILE A 209 -21.35 -9.62 5.75
N SER A 210 -21.43 -8.45 6.38
CA SER A 210 -22.62 -8.11 7.17
C SER A 210 -23.76 -7.60 6.28
N VAL A 211 -24.89 -8.31 6.35
CA VAL A 211 -26.20 -7.85 5.83
C VAL A 211 -26.71 -6.62 6.62
N PHE A 212 -25.97 -6.24 7.67
CA PHE A 212 -26.16 -5.04 8.47
C PHE A 212 -25.05 -4.04 8.17
N PHE A 213 -25.41 -2.92 7.55
CA PHE A 213 -24.53 -1.82 7.12
C PHE A 213 -23.63 -1.18 8.23
N GLN A 214 -23.67 -1.65 9.48
CA GLN A 214 -23.09 -0.96 10.65
C GLN A 214 -21.55 -0.99 10.75
N ASP A 215 -20.86 -2.03 10.27
CA ASP A 215 -19.39 -2.11 10.44
C ASP A 215 -18.61 -1.42 9.30
N THR A 216 -19.23 -1.27 8.11
CA THR A 216 -18.66 -0.48 7.01
C THR A 216 -18.58 0.99 7.35
N ASP A 217 -19.61 1.47 8.05
CA ASP A 217 -19.65 2.85 8.49
C ASP A 217 -18.55 3.10 9.51
N ARG A 218 -18.17 2.14 10.35
CA ARG A 218 -17.16 2.38 11.39
C ARG A 218 -15.79 2.79 10.84
N GLU A 219 -15.21 2.04 9.90
CA GLU A 219 -13.87 2.35 9.41
C GLU A 219 -13.85 3.59 8.51
N ILE A 220 -14.89 3.78 7.68
CA ILE A 220 -15.02 5.00 6.86
C ILE A 220 -15.30 6.22 7.76
N ASP A 221 -16.14 6.09 8.78
CA ASP A 221 -16.44 7.16 9.72
C ASP A 221 -15.25 7.50 10.61
N ALA A 222 -14.49 6.49 11.06
CA ALA A 222 -13.25 6.70 11.80
C ALA A 222 -12.22 7.43 10.93
N LEU A 223 -12.09 7.05 9.66
CA LEU A 223 -11.25 7.77 8.70
C LEU A 223 -11.73 9.21 8.48
N CYS A 224 -13.04 9.43 8.29
CA CYS A 224 -13.61 10.76 8.14
C CYS A 224 -13.37 11.62 9.37
N CYS A 225 -13.62 11.08 10.56
CA CYS A 225 -13.41 11.76 11.84
C CYS A 225 -11.94 12.16 12.01
N PHE A 226 -11.01 11.24 11.73
CA PHE A 226 -9.57 11.52 11.79
C PHE A 226 -9.13 12.59 10.79
N LEU A 227 -9.67 12.53 9.57
CA LEU A 227 -9.36 13.49 8.50
C LEU A 227 -10.10 14.83 8.66
N GLY A 228 -11.04 14.96 9.61
CA GLY A 228 -11.88 16.14 9.77
C GLY A 228 -12.90 16.32 8.63
N LEU A 229 -13.27 15.24 7.95
CA LEU A 229 -14.24 15.24 6.86
C LEU A 229 -15.65 14.96 7.39
N SER A 230 -16.64 15.65 6.82
CA SER A 230 -18.06 15.48 7.17
C SER A 230 -18.90 15.20 5.92
N PRO A 231 -18.66 14.07 5.22
CA PRO A 231 -19.40 13.75 4.00
C PRO A 231 -20.88 13.47 4.31
N SER A 232 -21.77 13.83 3.38
CA SER A 232 -23.19 13.52 3.42
C SER A 232 -23.43 12.01 3.34
N ALA A 233 -24.66 11.57 3.64
CA ALA A 233 -25.02 10.15 3.53
C ALA A 233 -24.88 9.64 2.08
N GLU A 234 -25.22 10.47 1.10
CA GLU A 234 -25.09 10.20 -0.32
C GLU A 234 -23.61 10.10 -0.75
N GLU A 235 -22.75 10.98 -0.24
CA GLU A 235 -21.31 10.92 -0.49
C GLU A 235 -20.69 9.64 0.09
N LYS A 236 -21.06 9.27 1.33
CA LYS A 236 -20.63 8.01 1.93
C LYS A 236 -21.11 6.79 1.13
N GLU A 237 -22.34 6.80 0.63
CA GLU A 237 -22.86 5.70 -0.21
C GLU A 237 -22.12 5.60 -1.55
N LEU A 238 -21.83 6.74 -2.19
CA LEU A 238 -21.04 6.76 -3.41
C LEU A 238 -19.64 6.17 -3.17
N VAL A 239 -18.96 6.61 -2.11
CA VAL A 239 -17.65 6.07 -1.70
C VAL A 239 -17.76 4.57 -1.47
N ARG A 240 -18.71 4.11 -0.63
CA ARG A 240 -18.92 2.68 -0.34
C ARG A 240 -19.05 1.86 -1.59
N ARG A 241 -19.86 2.30 -2.56
CA ARG A 241 -20.03 1.60 -3.83
C ARG A 241 -18.73 1.56 -4.63
N LYS A 242 -18.08 2.70 -4.84
CA LYS A 242 -16.90 2.83 -5.69
C LYS A 242 -15.67 2.09 -5.17
N VAL A 243 -15.55 1.95 -3.85
CA VAL A 243 -14.42 1.25 -3.22
C VAL A 243 -14.68 -0.24 -2.98
N ARG A 244 -15.79 -0.80 -3.48
CA ARG A 244 -15.99 -2.25 -3.49
C ARG A 244 -14.91 -2.91 -4.33
N PHE A 245 -14.49 -4.09 -3.89
CA PHE A 245 -13.42 -4.83 -4.56
C PHE A 245 -13.69 -5.05 -6.05
N ASP A 246 -14.90 -5.48 -6.43
CA ASP A 246 -15.23 -5.75 -7.84
C ASP A 246 -15.27 -4.45 -8.65
N GLU A 247 -15.80 -3.36 -8.08
CA GLU A 247 -15.83 -2.03 -8.71
C GLU A 247 -14.41 -1.50 -8.96
N MET A 248 -13.54 -1.58 -7.95
CA MET A 248 -12.14 -1.19 -8.10
C MET A 248 -11.41 -2.09 -9.09
N LYS A 249 -11.72 -3.39 -9.11
CA LYS A 249 -11.10 -4.38 -10.01
C LYS A 249 -11.41 -4.12 -11.47
N GLU A 250 -12.65 -3.71 -11.78
CA GLU A 250 -13.08 -3.38 -13.14
C GLU A 250 -12.71 -1.95 -13.57
N ASN A 251 -12.42 -1.04 -12.61
CA ASN A 251 -12.00 0.32 -12.92
C ASN A 251 -10.54 0.38 -13.43
N ASP A 252 -10.36 0.57 -14.73
CA ASP A 252 -9.05 0.68 -15.41
C ASP A 252 -8.20 1.87 -14.92
N LYS A 253 -8.81 2.86 -14.27
CA LYS A 253 -8.09 3.97 -13.66
C LYS A 253 -7.49 3.62 -12.31
N VAL A 254 -7.97 2.57 -11.64
CA VAL A 254 -7.55 2.18 -10.28
C VAL A 254 -6.85 0.82 -10.23
N ASN A 255 -7.23 -0.12 -11.09
CA ASN A 255 -6.73 -1.50 -11.08
C ASN A 255 -5.31 -1.67 -11.66
N HIS A 256 -4.67 -0.59 -12.11
CA HIS A 256 -3.34 -0.54 -12.71
C HIS A 256 -3.17 -1.30 -14.05
N SER A 257 -4.25 -1.71 -14.73
CA SER A 257 -4.21 -2.53 -15.96
C SER A 257 -3.39 -1.93 -17.11
N THR A 258 -3.18 -0.61 -17.10
CA THR A 258 -2.42 0.13 -18.13
C THR A 258 -0.93 0.26 -17.81
N PHE A 259 -0.48 -0.26 -16.68
CA PHE A 259 0.91 -0.14 -16.24
C PHE A 259 1.80 -1.19 -16.92
N LYS A 260 2.63 -0.74 -17.87
CA LYS A 260 3.39 -1.62 -18.77
C LYS A 260 4.41 -2.53 -18.08
N LEU A 261 4.89 -2.18 -16.88
CA LEU A 261 5.84 -2.99 -16.12
C LEU A 261 5.17 -4.10 -15.29
N MET A 262 3.90 -4.40 -15.58
CA MET A 262 3.12 -5.46 -14.96
C MET A 262 2.56 -6.41 -16.02
N ASP A 263 2.81 -7.71 -15.85
CA ASP A 263 2.26 -8.76 -16.70
C ASP A 263 0.98 -9.34 -16.07
N PHE A 264 -0.16 -8.89 -16.58
CA PHE A 264 -1.48 -9.28 -16.09
C PHE A 264 -1.87 -10.73 -16.44
N ASN A 265 -1.12 -11.42 -17.31
CA ASN A 265 -1.30 -12.85 -17.54
C ASN A 265 -0.77 -13.70 -16.38
N ILE A 266 0.18 -13.18 -15.60
CA ILE A 266 0.75 -13.85 -14.44
C ILE A 266 -0.14 -13.68 -13.20
N SER A 267 -0.59 -12.45 -12.95
CA SER A 267 -1.51 -12.13 -11.86
C SER A 267 -2.14 -10.76 -12.08
N THR A 268 -3.34 -10.53 -11.54
CA THR A 268 -3.96 -9.21 -11.52
C THR A 268 -3.55 -8.43 -10.28
N PHE A 269 -3.43 -7.10 -10.40
CA PHE A 269 -3.06 -6.24 -9.26
C PHE A 269 -4.12 -6.28 -8.15
N ILE A 270 -5.39 -6.17 -8.51
CA ILE A 270 -6.55 -6.40 -7.63
C ILE A 270 -6.94 -7.88 -7.74
N ARG A 271 -6.27 -8.71 -6.94
CA ARG A 271 -6.25 -10.18 -7.09
C ARG A 271 -7.50 -10.89 -6.53
N LYS A 272 -7.60 -10.97 -5.20
CA LYS A 272 -8.69 -11.68 -4.49
C LYS A 272 -9.46 -10.83 -3.48
N GLY A 273 -8.78 -9.92 -2.77
CA GLY A 273 -9.41 -8.99 -1.83
C GLY A 273 -10.24 -9.67 -0.75
N LYS A 274 -9.62 -10.60 -0.02
CA LYS A 274 -10.20 -11.42 1.06
C LYS A 274 -9.16 -11.61 2.18
N VAL A 275 -9.65 -11.97 3.37
CA VAL A 275 -8.86 -12.48 4.50
C VAL A 275 -8.80 -14.01 4.41
N ALA A 276 -7.73 -14.61 4.94
CA ALA A 276 -7.49 -16.05 5.01
C ALA A 276 -7.18 -16.75 3.68
N ASP A 277 -6.82 -16.02 2.62
CA ASP A 277 -6.40 -16.66 1.36
C ASP A 277 -5.08 -17.41 1.54
N TRP A 278 -4.27 -17.04 2.52
CA TRP A 278 -3.02 -17.71 2.86
C TRP A 278 -3.17 -19.22 3.10
N LYS A 279 -4.33 -19.69 3.56
CA LYS A 279 -4.62 -21.12 3.75
C LYS A 279 -4.56 -21.93 2.45
N ASN A 280 -4.71 -21.29 1.29
CA ASN A 280 -4.60 -21.92 -0.03
C ASN A 280 -3.15 -22.03 -0.53
N HIS A 281 -2.18 -21.47 0.18
CA HIS A 281 -0.79 -21.34 -0.26
C HIS A 281 0.20 -21.95 0.71
N PHE A 282 -0.04 -21.80 2.01
CA PHE A 282 0.80 -22.39 3.04
C PHE A 282 0.54 -23.89 3.15
N THR A 283 1.61 -24.68 3.20
CA THR A 283 1.52 -26.03 3.78
C THR A 283 1.35 -25.92 5.30
N VAL A 284 0.89 -26.99 5.94
CA VAL A 284 0.80 -27.05 7.42
C VAL A 284 2.16 -26.76 8.06
N ALA A 285 3.21 -27.42 7.59
CA ALA A 285 4.58 -27.22 8.10
C ALA A 285 5.06 -25.77 7.92
N GLN A 286 4.80 -25.14 6.77
CA GLN A 286 5.14 -23.73 6.55
C GLN A 286 4.35 -22.80 7.48
N SER A 287 3.08 -23.11 7.75
CA SER A 287 2.27 -22.31 8.67
C SER A 287 2.79 -22.41 10.10
N GLU A 288 3.11 -23.62 10.56
CA GLU A 288 3.65 -23.85 11.91
C GLU A 288 5.00 -23.15 12.09
N GLU A 289 5.91 -23.29 11.13
CA GLU A 289 7.21 -22.60 11.12
C GLU A 289 7.03 -21.07 11.16
N PHE A 290 6.13 -20.55 10.33
CA PHE A 290 5.82 -19.13 10.29
C PHE A 290 5.24 -18.64 11.63
N ASP A 291 4.35 -19.40 12.26
CA ASP A 291 3.73 -19.04 13.54
C ASP A 291 4.78 -18.98 14.68
N GLU A 292 5.76 -19.89 14.67
CA GLU A 292 6.87 -19.84 15.61
C GLU A 292 7.77 -18.62 15.42
N ASP A 293 8.13 -18.30 14.17
CA ASP A 293 8.91 -17.09 13.84
C ASP A 293 8.13 -15.82 14.22
N TYR A 294 6.86 -15.74 13.82
CA TYR A 294 5.96 -14.64 14.13
C TYR A 294 5.88 -14.39 15.64
N LYS A 295 5.68 -15.45 16.44
CA LYS A 295 5.62 -15.34 17.91
C LYS A 295 6.92 -14.79 18.50
N LYS A 296 8.08 -15.16 17.94
CA LYS A 296 9.38 -14.65 18.37
C LYS A 296 9.55 -13.18 17.99
N LYS A 297 9.23 -12.82 16.75
CA LYS A 297 9.43 -11.48 16.16
C LYS A 297 8.43 -10.43 16.67
N MET A 298 7.21 -10.85 17.00
CA MET A 298 6.15 -9.98 17.54
C MET A 298 6.09 -9.96 19.06
N LYS A 299 7.04 -10.63 19.74
CA LYS A 299 7.09 -10.67 21.21
C LYS A 299 7.17 -9.26 21.78
N GLY A 300 6.22 -8.92 22.65
CA GLY A 300 6.15 -7.60 23.30
C GLY A 300 5.33 -6.56 22.53
N SER A 301 4.97 -6.82 21.28
CA SER A 301 4.03 -5.98 20.55
C SER A 301 2.61 -6.17 21.08
N THR A 302 1.84 -5.06 21.13
CA THR A 302 0.41 -5.08 21.44
C THR A 302 -0.47 -5.15 20.20
N LEU A 303 0.14 -5.20 18.99
CA LEU A 303 -0.58 -5.39 17.74
C LEU A 303 -1.30 -6.74 17.73
N LYS A 304 -2.56 -6.72 17.29
CA LYS A 304 -3.37 -7.92 17.10
C LYS A 304 -3.91 -7.92 15.68
N PHE A 305 -3.61 -8.98 14.94
CA PHE A 305 -4.10 -9.19 13.59
C PHE A 305 -5.13 -10.30 13.59
N LYS A 306 -6.20 -10.13 12.81
CA LYS A 306 -7.12 -11.21 12.46
C LYS A 306 -6.50 -12.00 11.31
N HIS A 307 -6.62 -13.32 11.33
CA HIS A 307 -6.08 -14.20 10.29
C HIS A 307 -7.18 -14.94 9.52
N GLU A 308 -8.43 -14.78 9.95
CA GLU A 308 -9.68 -15.32 9.44
C GLU A 308 -10.85 -14.44 9.84
#